data_AF-A0A2K1QL61-F1
#
_entry.id   AF-A0A2K1QL61-F1
#
_cell.length_a   1.000
_cell.length_b   1.000
_cell.length_c   1.000
_cell.angle_alpha   90.00
_cell.angle_beta   90.00
_cell.angle_gamma   90.00
#
_symmetry.space_group_name_H-M   'P 1'
#
loop_
_entity.id
_entity.type
_entity.pdbx_description
1 polymer ?
#
loop_
_entity_poly.entity_id
_entity_poly.type
_entity_poly.pdbx_seq_one_letter_code
_entity_poly.pdbx_strand_id
1 'polypeptide(L)'
;MANVWRSVSMWRPANGIAGTPSFVCKSCRSRIVSSHVRQFHESGTRRVGKRSVETPATTEEDPITTNPFKPGLNQDESLDQPAGTGLGDGRQPDEGDPTYEAARTAKGLEWVGTKKWVEAMRDPKDKFRGWPRERPANVNRENVDTFLAKIKGDAFGGSDISFDAASKLKLAESVSKITGVRIADIRMQQMNSVGALRAALIRRQKEPRFSDVFGQKQAVELQGLPNVSIKSTRMTMLDKEKERGRWKLIKRALLVRQLPVFKKNATKAQRLL
;
A
#
# COMPACT_ATOMS: atom_id res chain seq x y z
N MET A 1 -62.56 -24.84 -9.48
CA MET A 1 -62.04 -24.56 -10.84
C MET A 1 -60.93 -23.53 -10.70
N ALA A 2 -59.65 -23.71 -11.01
CA ALA A 2 -58.88 -24.79 -11.59
C ALA A 2 -57.44 -24.68 -11.03
N ASN A 3 -56.84 -25.81 -10.68
CA ASN A 3 -55.44 -25.90 -10.23
C ASN A 3 -54.52 -25.84 -11.45
N VAL A 4 -53.61 -24.87 -11.51
CA VAL A 4 -52.58 -24.79 -12.55
C VAL A 4 -51.27 -25.36 -12.00
N TRP A 5 -51.03 -26.62 -12.36
CA TRP A 5 -49.75 -27.30 -12.17
C TRP A 5 -48.71 -26.66 -13.10
N ARG A 6 -47.64 -26.08 -12.55
CA ARG A 6 -46.45 -25.73 -13.33
C ARG A 6 -45.50 -26.92 -13.37
N SER A 7 -45.32 -27.41 -14.59
CA SER A 7 -44.40 -28.46 -15.01
C SER A 7 -42.96 -28.20 -14.53
N VAL A 8 -42.42 -29.16 -13.78
CA VAL A 8 -41.00 -29.28 -13.47
C VAL A 8 -40.33 -29.90 -14.69
N SER A 9 -39.58 -29.09 -15.42
CA SER A 9 -38.75 -29.57 -16.54
C SER A 9 -37.56 -30.34 -16.00
N MET A 10 -37.56 -31.65 -16.28
CA MET A 10 -36.44 -32.56 -16.12
C MET A 10 -35.18 -32.00 -16.79
N TRP A 11 -34.16 -31.70 -15.98
CA TRP A 11 -32.79 -31.62 -16.46
C TRP A 11 -32.15 -33.00 -16.35
N ARG A 12 -31.81 -33.57 -17.51
CA ARG A 12 -30.92 -34.73 -17.64
C ARG A 12 -29.49 -34.31 -17.26
N PRO A 13 -28.79 -35.02 -16.36
CA PRO A 13 -27.33 -35.01 -16.38
C PRO A 13 -26.84 -36.05 -17.41
N ALA A 14 -26.22 -35.56 -18.47
CA ALA A 14 -25.39 -36.37 -19.36
C ALA A 14 -23.96 -36.45 -18.80
N ASN A 15 -23.35 -37.61 -19.01
CA ASN A 15 -21.93 -37.93 -18.94
C ASN A 15 -21.31 -38.10 -17.56
N GLY A 16 -21.38 -39.36 -17.10
CA GLY A 16 -20.41 -39.91 -16.16
C GLY A 16 -19.02 -39.96 -16.80
N ILE A 17 -18.08 -39.25 -16.19
CA ILE A 17 -16.65 -39.55 -16.30
C ILE A 17 -16.28 -40.17 -14.97
N ALA A 18 -16.06 -41.49 -14.98
CA ALA A 18 -15.44 -42.22 -13.88
C ALA A 18 -13.99 -41.73 -13.73
N GLY A 19 -13.81 -40.65 -12.97
CA GLY A 19 -12.50 -40.15 -12.58
C GLY A 19 -12.04 -40.86 -11.30
N THR A 20 -11.04 -41.73 -11.42
CA THR A 20 -10.24 -42.20 -10.28
C THR A 20 -9.68 -41.00 -9.50
N PRO A 21 -9.72 -40.98 -8.15
CA PRO A 21 -9.10 -39.91 -7.39
C PRO A 21 -7.57 -40.01 -7.51
N SER A 22 -6.96 -39.15 -8.33
CA SER A 22 -5.50 -39.00 -8.35
C SER A 22 -5.08 -38.22 -7.10
N PHE A 23 -4.53 -38.94 -6.12
CA PHE A 23 -4.02 -38.33 -4.90
C PHE A 23 -2.70 -37.62 -5.20
N VAL A 24 -2.75 -36.31 -5.46
CA VAL A 24 -1.56 -35.49 -5.65
C VAL A 24 -1.00 -35.11 -4.28
N CYS A 25 0.19 -35.61 -3.96
CA CYS A 25 0.91 -35.29 -2.72
C CYS A 25 1.12 -33.78 -2.56
N LYS A 26 1.05 -33.28 -1.30
CA LYS A 26 1.30 -31.86 -0.94
C LYS A 26 2.61 -31.31 -1.50
N SER A 27 3.63 -32.15 -1.69
CA SER A 27 4.94 -31.76 -2.24
C SER A 27 4.90 -31.52 -3.76
N CYS A 28 4.03 -32.23 -4.49
CA CYS A 28 3.90 -32.05 -5.95
C CYS A 28 3.02 -30.84 -6.32
N ARG A 29 2.12 -30.42 -5.42
CA ARG A 29 1.22 -29.27 -5.66
C ARG A 29 1.93 -27.91 -5.64
N SER A 30 3.10 -27.79 -5.02
CA SER A 30 3.87 -26.54 -4.93
C SER A 30 4.82 -26.30 -6.11
N ARG A 31 5.03 -27.27 -7.01
CA ARG A 31 5.94 -27.13 -8.16
C ARG A 31 5.26 -26.86 -9.51
N ILE A 32 3.93 -26.93 -9.59
CA ILE A 32 3.19 -26.86 -10.88
C ILE A 32 2.73 -25.43 -11.24
N VAL A 33 2.98 -24.42 -10.40
CA VAL A 33 2.55 -23.04 -10.68
C VAL A 33 3.75 -22.08 -10.74
N SER A 34 4.50 -22.10 -11.85
CA SER A 34 5.43 -21.00 -12.16
C SER A 34 5.70 -20.73 -13.65
N SER A 35 5.09 -21.43 -14.61
CA SER A 35 5.42 -21.25 -16.04
C SER A 35 4.48 -20.36 -16.86
N HIS A 36 3.39 -19.82 -16.30
CA HIS A 36 2.41 -19.03 -17.08
C HIS A 36 2.16 -17.58 -16.63
N VAL A 37 3.06 -16.98 -15.85
CA VAL A 37 3.01 -15.54 -15.55
C VAL A 37 4.32 -14.87 -15.97
N ARG A 38 4.50 -14.69 -17.28
CA ARG A 38 5.41 -13.70 -17.90
C ARG A 38 5.15 -13.64 -19.41
N GLN A 39 3.98 -13.15 -19.80
CA GLN A 39 3.71 -12.70 -21.16
C GLN A 39 2.79 -11.50 -21.09
N PHE A 40 3.35 -10.33 -20.76
CA PHE A 40 2.85 -9.02 -21.17
C PHE A 40 3.94 -8.00 -20.86
N HIS A 41 4.86 -7.81 -21.79
CA HIS A 41 5.57 -6.55 -22.09
C HIS A 41 6.54 -6.86 -23.23
N GLU A 42 6.05 -6.87 -24.48
CA GLU A 42 6.89 -6.67 -25.66
C GLU A 42 6.00 -6.51 -26.90
N SER A 43 5.79 -5.24 -27.30
CA SER A 43 5.36 -4.81 -28.63
C SER A 43 5.23 -3.28 -28.59
N GLY A 44 5.89 -2.46 -29.39
CA GLY A 44 6.90 -2.68 -30.41
C GLY A 44 7.35 -1.30 -30.91
N THR A 45 8.65 -1.05 -30.95
CA THR A 45 9.20 0.14 -31.61
C THR A 45 9.45 -0.21 -33.07
N ARG A 46 8.68 0.44 -33.95
CA ARG A 46 8.85 0.39 -35.40
C ARG A 46 10.24 0.93 -35.78
N ARG A 47 11.00 0.13 -36.54
CA ARG A 47 12.21 0.56 -37.25
C ARG A 47 11.80 1.51 -38.39
N VAL A 48 12.27 2.75 -38.33
CA VAL A 48 12.37 3.66 -39.49
C VAL A 48 13.85 3.69 -39.85
N GLY A 49 14.15 3.32 -41.10
CA GLY A 49 15.51 3.15 -41.60
C GLY A 49 16.29 4.45 -41.71
N LYS A 50 17.58 4.37 -41.41
CA LYS A 50 18.59 5.30 -41.94
C LYS A 50 19.87 4.53 -42.28
N ARG A 51 20.15 4.60 -43.58
CA ARG A 51 21.43 4.65 -44.29
C ARG A 51 22.70 4.26 -43.52
N SER A 52 23.33 3.24 -44.10
CA SER A 52 24.71 2.80 -44.00
C SER A 52 25.75 3.89 -44.27
N VAL A 53 26.76 3.95 -43.40
CA VAL A 53 28.14 4.35 -43.69
C VAL A 53 29.05 3.37 -42.94
N GLU A 54 30.08 2.89 -43.62
CA GLU A 54 30.89 1.73 -43.29
C GLU A 54 32.11 2.07 -42.40
N THR A 55 32.35 1.20 -41.40
CA THR A 55 33.65 0.71 -40.84
C THR A 55 34.62 1.62 -40.06
N PRO A 56 35.59 1.07 -39.26
CA PRO A 56 35.74 -0.31 -38.75
C PRO A 56 36.03 -0.47 -37.23
N ALA A 57 35.93 -1.73 -36.82
CA ALA A 57 36.28 -2.44 -35.58
C ALA A 57 37.36 -1.90 -34.63
N THR A 58 37.06 -1.96 -33.32
CA THR A 58 37.99 -2.37 -32.25
C THR A 58 37.23 -3.03 -31.09
N THR A 59 37.53 -4.31 -30.91
CA THR A 59 37.72 -5.11 -29.68
C THR A 59 36.77 -4.96 -28.48
N GLU A 60 36.23 -6.12 -28.10
CA GLU A 60 35.53 -6.52 -26.88
C GLU A 60 36.19 -6.02 -25.59
N GLU A 61 35.41 -5.53 -24.62
CA GLU A 61 35.54 -5.84 -23.18
C GLU A 61 34.19 -5.57 -22.46
N ASP A 62 33.75 -6.53 -21.64
CA ASP A 62 32.51 -6.51 -20.85
C ASP A 62 32.59 -5.53 -19.67
N PRO A 63 31.52 -4.80 -19.31
CA PRO A 63 31.52 -3.99 -18.09
C PRO A 63 31.35 -4.88 -16.84
N ILE A 64 32.46 -5.04 -16.11
CA ILE A 64 32.49 -5.63 -14.76
C ILE A 64 31.52 -4.85 -13.85
N THR A 65 30.52 -5.56 -13.35
CA THR A 65 29.58 -5.07 -12.33
C THR A 65 30.25 -5.20 -10.96
N THR A 66 31.03 -4.20 -10.55
CA THR A 66 31.56 -4.17 -9.18
C THR A 66 30.52 -3.64 -8.20
N ASN A 67 30.07 -4.53 -7.31
CA ASN A 67 29.13 -4.24 -6.23
C ASN A 67 29.82 -3.42 -5.13
N PRO A 68 29.34 -2.20 -4.77
CA PRO A 68 30.03 -1.29 -3.85
C PRO A 68 30.02 -1.68 -2.37
N PHE A 69 29.55 -2.90 -2.03
CA PHE A 69 29.35 -3.34 -0.64
C PHE A 69 30.00 -4.69 -0.32
N LYS A 70 31.16 -5.03 -0.91
CA LYS A 70 31.98 -6.14 -0.39
C LYS A 70 32.98 -5.60 0.66
N PRO A 71 32.84 -5.93 1.95
CA PRO A 71 33.87 -5.65 2.94
C PRO A 71 35.04 -6.61 2.72
N GLY A 72 36.19 -6.08 2.32
CA GLY A 72 37.43 -6.83 2.15
C GLY A 72 38.08 -7.14 3.49
N LEU A 73 37.89 -8.37 3.97
CA LEU A 73 38.75 -8.99 4.97
C LEU A 73 39.44 -10.15 4.27
N ASN A 74 40.76 -10.02 4.14
CA ASN A 74 41.80 -11.01 3.83
C ASN A 74 42.79 -10.43 2.82
N GLN A 75 43.96 -10.00 3.27
CA GLN A 75 45.25 -10.48 2.77
C GLN A 75 46.40 -9.85 3.56
N ASP A 76 47.17 -10.74 4.19
CA ASP A 76 48.50 -10.50 4.70
C ASP A 76 49.51 -10.36 3.54
N GLU A 77 50.49 -9.47 3.76
CA GLU A 77 51.85 -9.38 3.20
C GLU A 77 52.11 -9.48 1.68
N SER A 78 52.65 -8.40 1.10
CA SER A 78 54.06 -8.36 0.66
C SER A 78 54.47 -6.97 0.14
N LEU A 79 55.75 -6.68 0.36
CA LEU A 79 56.48 -5.47 -0.01
C LEU A 79 56.59 -5.28 -1.53
N ASP A 80 56.39 -4.05 -1.99
CA ASP A 80 57.32 -3.26 -2.83
C ASP A 80 56.55 -2.13 -3.55
N GLN A 81 56.94 -0.88 -3.28
CA GLN A 81 56.49 0.30 -4.04
C GLN A 81 57.30 0.42 -5.33
N PRO A 82 56.77 1.11 -6.37
CA PRO A 82 57.21 2.50 -6.51
C PRO A 82 56.12 3.51 -6.93
N ALA A 83 56.25 4.69 -6.32
CA ALA A 83 55.91 6.03 -6.79
C ALA A 83 54.90 6.20 -7.94
N GLY A 84 53.66 6.55 -7.56
CA GLY A 84 52.69 7.23 -8.42
C GLY A 84 52.29 8.56 -7.79
N THR A 85 52.80 9.67 -8.31
CA THR A 85 52.38 11.03 -8.00
C THR A 85 50.93 11.25 -8.47
N GLY A 86 49.97 11.09 -7.57
CA GLY A 86 48.57 11.47 -7.75
C GLY A 86 48.17 12.46 -6.67
N LEU A 87 47.69 13.63 -7.10
CA LEU A 87 47.16 14.71 -6.27
C LEU A 87 45.94 14.24 -5.48
N GLY A 88 46.16 13.56 -4.36
CA GLY A 88 45.17 13.27 -3.34
C GLY A 88 45.12 14.43 -2.36
N ASP A 89 43.98 15.11 -2.32
CA ASP A 89 43.66 16.18 -1.38
C ASP A 89 43.93 15.69 0.04
N GLY A 90 45.02 16.19 0.62
CA GLY A 90 45.62 15.72 1.87
C GLY A 90 44.82 16.16 3.08
N ARG A 91 43.57 15.71 3.22
CA ARG A 91 42.95 15.63 4.54
C ARG A 91 43.69 14.53 5.29
N GLN A 92 44.70 14.94 6.04
CA GLN A 92 45.17 14.14 7.17
C GLN A 92 43.93 13.72 7.97
N PRO A 93 43.83 12.46 8.40
CA PRO A 93 42.84 12.08 9.38
C PRO A 93 43.14 12.95 10.59
N ASP A 94 42.27 13.92 10.89
CA ASP A 94 42.35 14.68 12.13
C ASP A 94 42.50 13.65 13.25
N GLU A 95 43.62 13.68 13.96
CA GLU A 95 43.82 12.90 15.17
C GLU A 95 42.64 13.23 16.07
N GLY A 96 41.68 12.30 16.14
CA GLY A 96 40.43 12.52 16.84
C GLY A 96 40.72 13.05 18.23
N ASP A 97 39.90 14.01 18.69
CA ASP A 97 40.10 14.71 19.96
C ASP A 97 40.61 13.74 21.04
N PRO A 98 41.79 13.98 21.65
CA PRO A 98 42.38 13.04 22.61
C PRO A 98 41.53 12.85 23.88
N THR A 99 40.46 13.65 24.02
CA THR A 99 39.42 13.57 25.05
C THR A 99 38.20 12.75 24.62
N TYR A 100 38.16 12.20 23.41
CA TYR A 100 37.04 11.38 22.94
C TYR A 100 37.08 9.98 23.55
N GLU A 101 36.29 9.77 24.61
CA GLU A 101 36.03 8.44 25.14
C GLU A 101 34.82 7.80 24.43
N ALA A 102 35.07 6.75 23.64
CA ALA A 102 34.02 6.00 22.98
C ALA A 102 33.05 5.39 24.01
N ALA A 103 31.78 5.77 23.94
CA ALA A 103 30.75 5.31 24.88
C ALA A 103 30.58 3.78 24.79
N ARG A 104 30.91 3.08 25.89
CA ARG A 104 30.81 1.61 25.98
C ARG A 104 29.40 1.10 26.29
N THR A 105 28.49 2.00 26.67
CA THR A 105 27.09 1.65 26.95
C THR A 105 26.14 2.61 26.24
N ALA A 106 24.98 2.11 25.81
CA ALA A 106 23.94 2.94 25.18
C ALA A 106 23.32 3.99 26.14
N LYS A 107 23.65 3.94 27.44
CA LYS A 107 23.33 4.97 28.43
C LYS A 107 24.41 6.04 28.36
N GLY A 108 24.14 7.14 27.63
CA GLY A 108 25.13 8.18 27.38
C GLY A 108 25.40 8.44 25.89
N LEU A 109 24.75 7.68 25.00
CA LEU A 109 24.55 8.14 23.62
C LEU A 109 23.52 9.27 23.68
N GLU A 110 23.98 10.46 24.07
CA GLU A 110 23.20 11.68 23.96
C GLU A 110 22.77 11.81 22.51
N TRP A 111 21.47 12.03 22.29
CA TRP A 111 21.02 12.47 20.97
C TRP A 111 21.91 13.65 20.57
N VAL A 112 22.59 13.54 19.43
CA VAL A 112 23.41 14.62 18.91
C VAL A 112 22.49 15.83 18.75
N GLY A 113 22.72 16.85 19.58
CA GLY A 113 21.86 18.02 19.72
C GLY A 113 21.09 18.06 21.03
N THR A 114 21.24 19.19 21.76
CA THR A 114 20.41 19.48 22.93
C THR A 114 18.92 19.38 22.57
N LYS A 115 18.04 19.13 23.55
CA LYS A 115 16.58 19.14 23.31
C LYS A 115 16.11 20.40 22.58
N LYS A 116 16.76 21.54 22.84
CA LYS A 116 16.54 22.81 22.14
C LYS A 116 16.96 22.75 20.66
N TRP A 117 18.08 22.12 20.34
CA TRP A 117 18.52 21.89 18.96
C TRP A 117 17.53 21.01 18.20
N VAL A 118 17.04 19.94 18.82
CA VAL A 118 16.02 19.06 18.23
C VAL A 118 14.70 19.79 18.02
N GLU A 119 14.29 20.64 18.96
CA GLU A 119 13.08 21.45 18.84
C GLU A 119 13.22 22.56 17.78
N ALA A 120 14.42 23.13 17.60
CA ALA A 120 14.72 24.12 16.57
C ALA A 120 14.86 23.49 15.16
N MET A 121 15.39 22.27 15.07
CA MET A 121 15.46 21.47 13.83
C MET A 121 14.16 20.74 13.50
N ARG A 122 13.19 20.73 14.43
CA ARG A 122 11.87 20.21 14.14
C ARG A 122 11.25 21.18 13.15
N ASP A 123 11.08 20.74 11.90
CA ASP A 123 10.41 21.51 10.85
C ASP A 123 9.23 22.25 11.48
N PRO A 124 9.17 23.59 11.37
CA PRO A 124 8.24 24.43 12.12
C PRO A 124 6.81 24.08 11.71
N LYS A 125 6.24 23.03 12.32
CA LYS A 125 5.04 22.28 11.89
C LYS A 125 4.38 22.95 10.72
N ASP A 126 4.91 22.70 9.52
CA ASP A 126 4.37 23.35 8.33
C ASP A 126 2.88 23.11 8.36
N LYS A 127 2.12 24.21 8.42
CA LYS A 127 0.66 24.14 8.40
C LYS A 127 0.32 23.70 6.99
N PHE A 128 0.42 22.41 6.72
CA PHE A 128 0.14 21.81 5.42
C PHE A 128 -1.29 22.22 5.04
N ARG A 129 -1.39 23.22 4.17
CA ARG A 129 -2.66 23.57 3.55
C ARG A 129 -2.85 22.63 2.39
N GLY A 130 -3.45 21.48 2.67
CA GLY A 130 -3.96 20.63 1.62
C GLY A 130 -4.93 21.43 0.73
N TRP A 131 -4.88 21.22 -0.58
CA TRP A 131 -5.90 21.70 -1.50
C TRP A 131 -7.32 21.17 -1.23
N PRO A 132 -7.53 19.90 -0.79
CA PRO A 132 -8.86 19.46 -0.43
C PRO A 132 -9.26 19.99 0.94
N ARG A 133 -10.57 20.09 1.15
CA ARG A 133 -11.17 20.31 2.48
C ARG A 133 -10.73 19.23 3.46
N GLU A 134 -10.69 19.57 4.75
CA GLU A 134 -10.40 18.62 5.82
C GLU A 134 -11.39 17.45 5.87
N ARG A 135 -12.65 17.69 5.50
CA ARG A 135 -13.70 16.67 5.42
C ARG A 135 -14.40 16.72 4.06
N PRO A 136 -14.62 15.57 3.40
CA PRO A 136 -15.36 15.53 2.15
C PRO A 136 -16.82 15.94 2.40
N ALA A 137 -17.37 16.70 1.46
CA ALA A 137 -18.77 17.09 1.46
C ALA A 137 -19.67 15.87 1.23
N ASN A 138 -20.82 15.83 1.89
CA ASN A 138 -21.83 14.82 1.63
C ASN A 138 -22.61 15.18 0.35
N VAL A 139 -22.19 14.61 -0.78
CA VAL A 139 -22.77 14.88 -2.09
C VAL A 139 -23.89 13.86 -2.38
N ASN A 140 -25.14 14.32 -2.31
CA ASN A 140 -26.36 13.53 -2.58
C ASN A 140 -27.09 14.06 -3.81
N ARG A 141 -27.96 13.24 -4.42
CA ARG A 141 -28.72 13.58 -5.64
C ARG A 141 -29.41 14.95 -5.59
N GLU A 142 -29.95 15.31 -4.43
CA GLU A 142 -30.63 16.58 -4.14
C GLU A 142 -29.68 17.79 -4.16
N ASN A 143 -28.45 17.62 -3.68
CA ASN A 143 -27.51 18.72 -3.48
C ASN A 143 -26.46 18.82 -4.61
N VAL A 144 -26.34 17.81 -5.47
CA VAL A 144 -25.29 17.77 -6.51
C VAL A 144 -25.36 18.98 -7.43
N ASP A 145 -26.56 19.43 -7.79
CA ASP A 145 -26.73 20.55 -8.71
C ASP A 145 -26.20 21.87 -8.07
N THR A 146 -26.35 22.02 -6.75
CA THR A 146 -25.75 23.16 -6.02
C THR A 146 -24.22 23.11 -6.00
N PHE A 147 -23.63 21.92 -5.91
CA PHE A 147 -22.18 21.75 -5.99
C PHE A 147 -21.67 21.99 -7.41
N LEU A 148 -22.39 21.52 -8.43
CA LEU A 148 -22.05 21.78 -9.82
C LEU A 148 -22.10 23.27 -10.15
N ALA A 149 -23.08 24.01 -9.63
CA ALA A 149 -23.12 25.47 -9.77
C ALA A 149 -21.90 26.15 -9.14
N LYS A 150 -21.49 25.73 -7.94
CA LYS A 150 -20.27 26.25 -7.27
C LYS A 150 -19.00 25.90 -8.05
N ILE A 151 -18.90 24.69 -8.57
CA ILE A 151 -17.77 24.22 -9.39
C ILE A 151 -17.70 25.03 -10.69
N LYS A 152 -18.84 25.28 -11.33
CA LYS A 152 -18.96 26.11 -12.53
C LYS A 152 -18.51 27.55 -12.25
N GLY A 153 -18.87 28.11 -11.10
CA GLY A 153 -18.42 29.43 -10.67
C GLY A 153 -16.90 29.51 -10.45
N ASP A 154 -16.32 28.53 -9.75
CA ASP A 154 -14.90 28.51 -9.39
C ASP A 154 -13.98 28.22 -10.59
N ALA A 155 -14.31 27.23 -11.43
CA ALA A 155 -13.43 26.82 -12.52
C ALA A 155 -13.60 27.65 -13.80
N PHE A 156 -14.81 28.15 -14.07
CA PHE A 156 -15.19 28.68 -15.37
C PHE A 156 -15.82 30.07 -15.31
N GLY A 157 -15.91 30.69 -14.13
CA GLY A 157 -16.50 32.03 -13.98
C GLY A 157 -17.96 32.13 -14.43
N GLY A 158 -18.70 31.01 -14.45
CA GLY A 158 -20.09 30.96 -14.92
C GLY A 158 -20.28 30.53 -16.39
N SER A 159 -19.20 30.35 -17.16
CA SER A 159 -19.30 29.74 -18.50
C SER A 159 -19.55 28.22 -18.42
N ASP A 160 -20.06 27.65 -19.52
CA ASP A 160 -20.38 26.21 -19.57
C ASP A 160 -19.16 25.32 -19.37
N ILE A 161 -19.38 24.18 -18.72
CA ILE A 161 -18.32 23.24 -18.35
C ILE A 161 -17.74 22.63 -19.64
N SER A 162 -16.51 23.02 -19.96
CA SER A 162 -15.74 22.42 -21.05
C SER A 162 -14.90 21.24 -20.54
N PHE A 163 -14.90 20.14 -21.30
CA PHE A 163 -14.11 18.94 -21.04
C PHE A 163 -12.87 18.85 -21.93
N ASP A 164 -12.29 19.98 -22.32
CA ASP A 164 -10.98 20.00 -22.97
C ASP A 164 -9.85 19.62 -22.00
N ALA A 165 -8.70 19.15 -22.50
CA ALA A 165 -7.58 18.68 -21.70
C ALA A 165 -7.09 19.75 -20.69
N ALA A 166 -7.02 21.03 -21.09
CA ALA A 166 -6.63 22.13 -20.21
C ALA A 166 -7.70 22.44 -19.14
N SER A 167 -8.98 22.31 -19.50
CA SER A 167 -10.13 22.59 -18.63
C SER A 167 -10.40 21.48 -17.62
N LYS A 168 -10.11 20.22 -17.97
CA LYS A 168 -10.27 19.06 -17.08
C LYS A 168 -9.45 19.17 -15.81
N LEU A 169 -8.24 19.75 -15.87
CA LEU A 169 -7.40 19.95 -14.69
C LEU A 169 -8.02 20.97 -13.73
N LYS A 170 -8.46 22.12 -14.23
CA LYS A 170 -9.16 23.16 -13.45
C LYS A 170 -10.46 22.62 -12.85
N LEU A 171 -11.18 21.81 -13.63
CA LEU A 171 -12.37 21.11 -13.16
C LEU A 171 -12.03 20.12 -12.03
N ALA A 172 -10.99 19.31 -12.15
CA ALA A 172 -10.56 18.38 -11.11
C ALA A 172 -10.15 19.11 -9.82
N GLU A 173 -9.44 20.23 -9.97
CA GLU A 173 -9.00 21.06 -8.85
C GLU A 173 -10.19 21.69 -8.10
N SER A 174 -11.10 22.35 -8.81
CA SER A 174 -12.31 22.95 -8.23
C SER A 174 -13.21 21.91 -7.57
N VAL A 175 -13.39 20.74 -8.21
CA VAL A 175 -14.09 19.59 -7.61
C VAL A 175 -13.44 19.21 -6.27
N SER A 176 -12.11 19.07 -6.22
CA SER A 176 -11.39 18.72 -4.99
C SER A 176 -11.50 19.82 -3.92
N LYS A 177 -11.44 21.10 -4.29
CA LYS A 177 -11.57 22.24 -3.36
C LYS A 177 -12.97 22.37 -2.76
N ILE A 178 -14.01 22.15 -3.59
CA ILE A 178 -15.41 22.36 -3.17
C ILE A 178 -15.97 21.13 -2.49
N THR A 179 -15.69 19.94 -3.00
CA THR A 179 -16.28 18.70 -2.49
C THR A 179 -15.34 17.94 -1.56
N GLY A 180 -14.03 18.19 -1.59
CA GLY A 180 -13.04 17.36 -0.89
C GLY A 180 -12.89 15.96 -1.50
N VAL A 181 -13.62 15.63 -2.57
CA VAL A 181 -13.55 14.35 -3.27
C VAL A 181 -12.55 14.47 -4.41
N ARG A 182 -11.56 13.57 -4.44
CA ARG A 182 -10.64 13.43 -5.57
C ARG A 182 -11.18 12.41 -6.56
N ILE A 183 -11.37 12.86 -7.80
CA ILE A 183 -11.67 11.98 -8.92
C ILE A 183 -10.34 11.47 -9.48
N ALA A 184 -10.21 10.17 -9.66
CA ALA A 184 -9.00 9.58 -10.24
C ALA A 184 -8.78 10.10 -11.67
N ASP A 185 -7.53 10.36 -12.05
CA ASP A 185 -7.20 10.97 -13.34
C ASP A 185 -7.74 10.15 -14.53
N ILE A 186 -7.61 8.83 -14.50
CA ILE A 186 -8.19 7.91 -15.51
C ILE A 186 -9.69 8.16 -15.69
N ARG A 187 -10.42 8.42 -14.60
CA ARG A 187 -11.86 8.73 -14.66
C ARG A 187 -12.08 10.12 -15.25
N MET A 188 -11.27 11.11 -14.90
CA MET A 188 -11.36 12.47 -15.46
C MET A 188 -11.10 12.49 -16.96
N GLN A 189 -10.09 11.74 -17.42
CA GLN A 189 -9.78 11.58 -18.85
C GLN A 189 -10.96 10.99 -19.63
N GLN A 190 -11.67 10.00 -19.06
CA GLN A 190 -12.84 9.36 -19.68
C GLN A 190 -14.13 10.21 -19.63
N MET A 191 -14.18 11.24 -18.78
CA MET A 191 -15.38 12.08 -18.65
C MET A 191 -15.42 13.15 -19.73
N ASN A 192 -16.46 13.10 -20.56
CA ASN A 192 -16.73 14.07 -21.62
C ASN A 192 -18.08 14.78 -21.45
N SER A 193 -18.78 14.54 -20.33
CA SER A 193 -20.11 15.09 -20.09
C SER A 193 -20.35 15.45 -18.63
N VAL A 194 -21.21 16.44 -18.42
CA VAL A 194 -21.65 16.87 -17.08
C VAL A 194 -22.41 15.74 -16.38
N GLY A 195 -23.14 14.91 -17.12
CA GLY A 195 -23.80 13.73 -16.57
C GLY A 195 -22.82 12.71 -15.99
N ALA A 196 -21.68 12.50 -16.65
CA ALA A 196 -20.63 11.62 -16.13
C ALA A 196 -19.97 12.20 -14.86
N LEU A 197 -19.75 13.52 -14.83
CA LEU A 197 -19.26 14.21 -13.64
C LEU A 197 -20.27 14.10 -12.48
N ARG A 198 -21.56 14.33 -12.74
CA ARG A 198 -22.65 14.18 -11.77
C ARG A 198 -22.67 12.77 -11.19
N ALA A 199 -22.58 11.76 -12.04
CA ALA A 199 -22.54 10.36 -11.63
C ALA A 199 -21.29 10.03 -10.79
N ALA A 200 -20.13 10.59 -11.14
CA ALA A 200 -18.90 10.42 -10.40
C ALA A 200 -18.96 11.05 -9.00
N LEU A 201 -19.62 12.21 -8.86
CA LEU A 201 -19.80 12.91 -7.59
C LEU A 201 -20.83 12.22 -6.67
N ILE A 202 -21.91 11.66 -7.23
CA ILE A 202 -22.92 10.91 -6.47
C ILE A 202 -22.39 9.56 -5.99
N ARG A 203 -21.47 8.96 -6.76
CA ARG A 203 -20.94 7.64 -6.43
C ARG A 203 -20.17 7.73 -5.11
N ARG A 204 -20.70 7.06 -4.07
CA ARG A 204 -20.02 6.94 -2.77
C ARG A 204 -18.58 6.46 -3.01
N GLN A 205 -17.62 7.16 -2.40
CA GLN A 205 -16.25 6.68 -2.34
C GLN A 205 -16.26 5.25 -1.79
N LYS A 206 -15.41 4.39 -2.38
CA LYS A 206 -15.34 2.97 -2.07
C LYS A 206 -15.39 2.78 -0.55
N GLU A 207 -16.35 1.98 -0.08
CA GLU A 207 -16.48 1.70 1.35
C GLU A 207 -15.14 1.15 1.87
N PRO A 208 -14.63 1.70 2.99
CA PRO A 208 -13.24 1.56 3.35
C PRO A 208 -12.87 0.16 3.81
N ARG A 209 -13.84 -0.68 4.24
CA ARG A 209 -13.58 -2.02 4.76
C ARG A 209 -14.57 -3.04 4.24
N PHE A 210 -14.04 -4.22 3.93
CA PHE A 210 -14.83 -5.39 3.56
C PHE A 210 -15.89 -5.72 4.62
N SER A 211 -15.56 -5.60 5.92
CA SER A 211 -16.52 -5.80 7.02
C SER A 211 -17.77 -4.95 6.90
N ASP A 212 -17.63 -3.71 6.41
CA ASP A 212 -18.70 -2.74 6.35
C ASP A 212 -19.59 -3.03 5.12
N VAL A 213 -18.95 -3.35 3.99
CA VAL A 213 -19.62 -3.78 2.75
C VAL A 213 -20.40 -5.07 2.97
N PHE A 214 -19.76 -6.05 3.60
CA PHE A 214 -20.35 -7.34 3.87
C PHE A 214 -21.49 -7.19 4.87
N GLY A 215 -21.29 -6.41 5.94
CA GLY A 215 -22.30 -6.10 6.96
C GLY A 215 -23.57 -5.43 6.43
N GLN A 216 -23.48 -4.64 5.34
CA GLN A 216 -24.63 -3.91 4.80
C GLN A 216 -25.46 -4.70 3.78
N LYS A 217 -24.82 -5.50 2.91
CA LYS A 217 -25.52 -6.07 1.72
C LYS A 217 -25.63 -7.58 1.72
N GLN A 218 -24.54 -8.29 2.01
CA GLN A 218 -24.50 -9.76 1.94
C GLN A 218 -24.72 -10.40 3.31
N ALA A 219 -24.46 -9.66 4.39
CA ALA A 219 -24.73 -10.13 5.73
C ALA A 219 -26.22 -10.27 6.00
N VAL A 220 -27.14 -9.56 5.32
CA VAL A 220 -28.59 -9.79 5.57
C VAL A 220 -28.98 -11.22 5.19
N GLU A 221 -28.51 -11.72 4.05
CA GLU A 221 -28.76 -13.10 3.61
C GLU A 221 -28.01 -14.13 4.47
N LEU A 222 -26.75 -13.84 4.80
CA LEU A 222 -25.89 -14.77 5.55
C LEU A 222 -26.11 -14.75 7.07
N GLN A 223 -26.57 -13.64 7.65
CA GLN A 223 -26.95 -13.54 9.07
C GLN A 223 -28.28 -14.24 9.34
N GLY A 224 -29.13 -14.44 8.32
CA GLY A 224 -30.33 -15.24 8.44
C GLY A 224 -30.06 -16.73 8.64
N LEU A 225 -28.84 -17.18 8.33
CA LEU A 225 -28.44 -18.58 8.46
C LEU A 225 -27.93 -18.87 9.89
N PRO A 226 -28.53 -19.84 10.62
CA PRO A 226 -28.17 -20.11 12.02
C PRO A 226 -26.76 -20.71 12.21
N ASN A 227 -26.14 -21.21 11.14
CA ASN A 227 -24.82 -21.84 11.14
C ASN A 227 -23.68 -20.90 10.73
N VAL A 228 -23.96 -19.65 10.39
CA VAL A 228 -22.96 -18.69 9.92
C VAL A 228 -22.89 -17.51 10.90
N SER A 229 -21.69 -17.25 11.44
CA SER A 229 -21.43 -16.06 12.25
C SER A 229 -20.35 -15.21 11.61
N ILE A 230 -20.66 -13.94 11.38
CA ILE A 230 -19.74 -12.96 10.78
C ILE A 230 -19.34 -11.98 11.89
N LYS A 231 -18.03 -11.87 12.15
CA LYS A 231 -17.47 -10.93 13.11
C LYS A 231 -16.79 -9.79 12.34
N SER A 232 -17.03 -8.54 12.76
CA SER A 232 -16.48 -7.34 12.10
C SER A 232 -14.98 -7.16 12.33
N THR A 233 -14.44 -7.78 13.37
CA THR A 233 -13.05 -7.70 13.78
C THR A 233 -12.36 -9.05 13.73
N ARG A 234 -11.04 -9.03 13.64
CA ARG A 234 -10.22 -10.24 13.73
C ARG A 234 -10.41 -10.88 15.11
N MET A 235 -10.83 -12.15 15.12
CA MET A 235 -10.84 -12.96 16.33
C MET A 235 -9.42 -13.23 16.82
N THR A 236 -9.09 -12.70 18.00
CA THR A 236 -7.80 -12.98 18.65
C THR A 236 -7.86 -14.27 19.46
N MET A 237 -6.72 -14.81 19.87
CA MET A 237 -6.67 -15.99 20.76
C MET A 237 -7.39 -15.72 22.09
N LEU A 238 -7.29 -14.49 22.59
CA LEU A 238 -7.98 -14.04 23.80
C LEU A 238 -9.51 -14.08 23.63
N ASP A 239 -10.03 -13.71 22.46
CA ASP A 239 -11.47 -13.77 22.20
C ASP A 239 -11.97 -15.21 22.15
N LYS A 240 -11.17 -16.15 21.59
CA LYS A 240 -11.47 -17.58 21.63
C LYS A 240 -11.50 -18.13 23.06
N GLU A 241 -10.59 -17.68 23.92
CA GLU A 241 -10.56 -18.09 25.34
C GLU A 241 -11.72 -17.50 26.15
N LYS A 242 -12.16 -16.28 25.81
CA LYS A 242 -13.38 -15.67 26.37
C LYS A 242 -14.62 -16.44 25.96
N GLU A 243 -14.75 -16.78 24.68
CA GLU A 243 -15.87 -17.56 24.13
C GLU A 243 -15.94 -18.96 24.77
N ARG A 244 -14.79 -19.57 25.08
CA ARG A 244 -14.69 -20.82 25.85
C ARG A 244 -14.88 -20.65 27.37
N GLY A 245 -14.94 -19.43 27.89
CA GLY A 245 -14.99 -19.13 29.33
C GLY A 245 -13.68 -19.30 30.13
N ARG A 246 -12.63 -19.87 29.52
CA ARG A 246 -11.32 -20.13 30.17
C ARG A 246 -10.57 -18.87 30.56
N TRP A 247 -10.82 -17.76 29.86
CA TRP A 247 -10.15 -16.48 30.13
C TRP A 247 -10.32 -16.00 31.58
N LYS A 248 -11.46 -16.32 32.24
CA LYS A 248 -11.70 -15.95 33.64
C LYS A 248 -10.68 -16.59 34.59
N LEU A 249 -10.34 -17.85 34.35
CA LEU A 249 -9.35 -18.61 35.14
C LEU A 249 -7.93 -18.10 34.87
N ILE A 250 -7.58 -17.89 33.59
CA ILE A 250 -6.28 -17.36 33.18
C ILE A 250 -6.04 -15.99 33.82
N LYS A 251 -7.04 -15.10 33.77
CA LYS A 251 -6.96 -13.77 34.39
C LYS A 251 -6.73 -13.88 35.91
N ARG A 252 -7.45 -14.76 36.61
CA ARG A 252 -7.28 -14.96 38.06
C ARG A 252 -5.89 -15.50 38.39
N ALA A 253 -5.41 -16.50 37.66
CA ALA A 253 -4.10 -17.11 37.87
C ALA A 253 -2.95 -16.11 37.62
N LEU A 254 -3.05 -15.27 36.58
CA LEU A 254 -2.08 -14.21 36.32
C LEU A 254 -2.04 -13.18 37.45
N LEU A 255 -3.20 -12.76 37.97
CA LEU A 255 -3.27 -11.80 39.08
C LEU A 255 -2.67 -12.36 40.37
N VAL A 256 -2.95 -13.63 40.70
CA VAL A 256 -2.37 -14.30 41.88
C VAL A 256 -0.84 -14.38 41.77
N ARG A 257 -0.31 -14.55 40.54
CA ARG A 257 1.13 -14.57 40.26
C ARG A 257 1.74 -13.18 40.04
N GLN A 258 0.95 -12.11 40.22
CA GLN A 258 1.36 -10.73 39.98
C GLN A 258 1.88 -10.48 38.55
N LEU A 259 1.41 -11.28 37.58
CA LEU A 259 1.75 -11.16 36.17
C LEU A 259 0.77 -10.23 35.43
N PRO A 260 1.23 -9.52 34.40
CA PRO A 260 0.42 -8.54 33.70
C PRO A 260 -0.60 -9.24 32.77
N VAL A 261 -1.87 -8.91 32.95
CA VAL A 261 -2.97 -9.50 32.15
C VAL A 261 -2.94 -9.05 30.68
N PHE A 262 -2.42 -7.85 30.41
CA PHE A 262 -2.25 -7.32 29.07
C PHE A 262 -0.84 -6.77 28.90
N LYS A 263 -0.29 -6.86 27.67
CA LYS A 263 1.06 -6.35 27.34
C LYS A 263 1.27 -4.88 27.74
N LYS A 264 0.23 -4.05 27.66
CA LYS A 264 0.29 -2.62 28.03
C LYS A 264 0.58 -2.42 29.52
N ASN A 265 0.13 -3.35 30.36
CA ASN A 265 0.26 -3.30 31.82
C ASN A 265 1.55 -3.99 32.31
N ALA A 266 2.32 -4.60 31.41
CA ALA A 266 3.58 -5.23 31.74
C ALA A 266 4.65 -4.17 32.01
N THR A 267 5.31 -4.27 33.17
CA THR A 267 6.52 -3.50 33.46
C THR A 267 7.67 -3.97 32.55
N LYS A 268 8.72 -3.17 32.40
CA LYS A 268 9.82 -3.46 31.46
C LYS A 268 10.49 -4.81 31.72
N ALA A 269 10.61 -5.21 33.00
CA ALA A 269 11.12 -6.53 33.41
C ALA A 269 10.18 -7.69 33.02
N GLN A 270 8.87 -7.46 32.99
CA GLN A 270 7.86 -8.46 32.62
C GLN A 270 7.63 -8.58 31.10
N ARG A 271 8.21 -7.69 30.28
CA ARG A 271 8.10 -7.71 28.81
C ARG A 271 9.23 -8.49 28.12
N LEU A 272 10.28 -8.85 28.86
CA LEU A 272 11.49 -9.49 28.34
C LEU A 272 11.48 -11.03 28.45
N LEU A 273 10.35 -11.60 28.87
CA LEU A 273 10.01 -13.02 28.78
C LEU A 273 9.05 -13.24 27.61
#